data_AF-F2JGF8-F1
#
_entry.id   AF-F2JGF8-F1
#
_cell.length_a   1.000
_cell.length_b   1.000
_cell.length_c   1.000
_cell.angle_alpha   90.00
_cell.angle_beta   90.00
_cell.angle_gamma   90.00
#
_symmetry.space_group_name_H-M   'P 1'
#
loop_
_entity.id
_entity.type
_entity.pdbx_description
1 polymer ?
#
loop_
_entity_poly.entity_id
_entity_poly.type
_entity_poly.pdbx_seq_one_letter_code
_entity_poly.pdbx_strand_id
1 'polypeptide(L)'
;MTKQEKLKLFTKWYLKFPHTEESYKKNISDQRMLDFKFDDVMNLKYEVEVQEAVKNTVKANHLYDLVEIYSSMKQKALDGDVQSAKFIMDFCKSDLFKENESEISKLLANLKGE
;
A
#
# COMPACT_ATOMS: atom_id res chain seq x y z
N MET A 1 -7.79 26.20 1.11
CA MET A 1 -7.53 24.85 0.58
C MET A 1 -8.80 24.38 -0.09
N THR A 2 -8.72 23.92 -1.33
CA THR A 2 -9.87 23.36 -2.07
C THR A 2 -10.26 21.99 -1.49
N LYS A 3 -11.48 21.52 -1.75
CA LYS A 3 -11.91 20.16 -1.36
C LYS A 3 -10.92 19.12 -1.88
N GLN A 4 -10.49 19.26 -3.13
CA GLN A 4 -9.62 18.28 -3.80
C GLN A 4 -8.20 18.26 -3.23
N GLU A 5 -7.65 19.41 -2.86
CA GLU A 5 -6.37 19.49 -2.14
C GLU A 5 -6.45 18.79 -0.78
N LYS A 6 -7.55 18.99 -0.04
CA LYS A 6 -7.79 18.36 1.26
C LYS A 6 -7.84 16.83 1.14
N LEU A 7 -8.59 16.32 0.17
CA LEU A 7 -8.69 14.87 -0.08
C LEU A 7 -7.33 14.28 -0.46
N LYS A 8 -6.56 14.95 -1.33
CA LYS A 8 -5.22 14.48 -1.74
C LYS A 8 -4.25 14.39 -0.57
N LEU A 9 -4.22 15.40 0.30
CA LEU A 9 -3.39 15.39 1.50
C LEU A 9 -3.81 14.30 2.48
N PHE A 10 -5.12 14.15 2.71
CA PHE A 10 -5.67 13.07 3.53
C PHE A 10 -5.27 11.71 2.99
N THR A 11 -5.55 11.42 1.72
CA THR A 11 -5.25 10.13 1.09
C THR A 11 -3.77 9.77 1.19
N LYS A 12 -2.87 10.73 0.94
CA LYS A 12 -1.42 10.51 1.05
C LYS A 12 -1.01 10.13 2.47
N TRP A 13 -1.57 10.78 3.48
CA TRP A 13 -1.31 10.45 4.88
C TRP A 13 -1.91 9.09 5.26
N TYR A 14 -3.18 8.89 4.91
CA TYR A 14 -3.98 7.71 5.24
C TYR A 14 -3.37 6.41 4.71
N LEU A 15 -2.69 6.46 3.56
CA LEU A 15 -2.04 5.29 2.96
C LEU A 15 -0.67 4.96 3.56
N LYS A 16 -0.02 5.89 4.25
CA LYS A 16 1.41 5.76 4.62
C LYS A 16 1.68 5.71 6.11
N PHE A 17 0.78 6.25 6.93
CA PHE A 17 1.05 6.46 8.35
C PHE A 17 -0.06 5.91 9.24
N PRO A 18 0.24 5.66 10.53
CA PRO A 18 -0.78 5.25 11.49
C PRO A 18 -1.93 6.26 11.56
N HIS A 19 -3.16 5.77 11.72
CA HIS A 19 -4.38 6.60 11.79
C HIS A 19 -4.61 7.14 13.21
N THR A 20 -3.61 7.82 13.75
CA THR A 20 -3.67 8.49 15.06
C THR A 20 -3.55 10.00 14.91
N GLU A 21 -4.09 10.74 15.86
CA GLU A 21 -4.02 12.21 15.86
C GLU A 21 -2.57 12.72 15.90
N GLU A 22 -1.70 12.06 16.67
CA GLU A 22 -0.28 12.38 16.72
C GLU A 22 0.39 12.22 15.34
N SER A 23 0.13 11.09 14.69
CA SER A 23 0.61 10.83 13.33
C SER A 23 0.08 11.85 12.34
N TYR A 24 -1.19 12.23 12.46
CA TYR A 24 -1.82 13.25 11.62
C TYR A 24 -1.10 14.60 11.77
N LYS A 25 -0.91 15.06 13.01
CA LYS A 25 -0.21 16.32 13.32
C LYS A 25 1.25 16.32 12.87
N LYS A 26 1.93 15.18 12.99
CA LYS A 26 3.35 15.03 12.65
C LYS A 26 3.61 14.94 11.15
N ASN A 27 2.75 14.22 10.42
CA ASN A 27 3.05 13.77 9.06
C ASN A 27 2.26 14.51 7.98
N ILE A 28 1.28 15.33 8.34
CA ILE A 28 0.63 16.23 7.39
C ILE A 28 1.55 17.41 7.05
N SER A 29 1.74 17.61 5.76
CA SER A 29 2.63 18.66 5.23
C SER A 29 1.99 20.05 5.20
N ASP A 30 0.67 20.16 5.31
CA ASP A 30 -0.05 21.44 5.21
C ASP A 30 -0.71 21.80 6.54
N GLN A 31 -0.20 22.85 7.19
CA GLN A 31 -0.70 23.36 8.46
C GLN A 31 -2.19 23.73 8.42
N ARG A 32 -2.73 24.18 7.28
CA ARG A 32 -4.16 24.54 7.13
C ARG A 32 -5.09 23.35 7.24
N MET A 33 -4.56 22.12 7.11
CA MET A 33 -5.33 20.91 7.33
C MET A 33 -5.42 20.57 8.83
N LEU A 34 -4.48 21.04 9.64
CA LEU A 34 -4.45 20.82 11.09
C LEU A 34 -5.48 21.66 11.85
N ASP A 35 -6.07 22.67 11.20
CA ASP A 35 -7.17 23.47 11.74
C ASP A 35 -8.48 22.65 11.89
N PHE A 36 -8.58 21.50 11.23
CA PHE A 36 -9.71 20.59 11.33
C PHE A 36 -9.53 19.61 12.49
N LYS A 37 -10.62 19.32 13.21
CA LYS A 37 -10.61 18.27 14.24
C LYS A 37 -10.30 16.92 13.60
N PHE A 38 -9.54 16.11 14.32
CA PHE A 38 -9.12 14.79 13.84
C PHE A 38 -10.30 13.90 13.45
N ASP A 39 -11.37 13.88 14.25
CA ASP A 39 -12.57 13.10 13.94
C ASP A 39 -13.24 13.52 12.62
N ASP A 40 -13.32 14.84 12.37
CA ASP A 40 -13.88 15.38 11.13
C ASP A 40 -13.01 15.02 9.92
N VAL A 41 -11.68 14.97 10.11
CA VAL A 41 -10.73 14.55 9.08
C VAL A 41 -10.86 13.05 8.81
N MET A 42 -11.05 12.23 9.84
CA MET A 42 -11.22 10.79 9.68
C MET A 42 -12.49 10.41 8.92
N ASN A 43 -13.49 11.28 8.89
CA ASN A 43 -14.68 11.08 8.06
C ASN A 43 -14.39 11.16 6.54
N LEU A 44 -13.27 11.77 6.12
CA LEU A 44 -12.88 11.83 4.71
C LEU A 44 -12.62 10.45 4.09
N LYS A 45 -12.39 9.40 4.90
CA LYS A 45 -12.24 8.02 4.41
C LYS A 45 -13.51 7.48 3.73
N TYR A 46 -14.66 8.10 3.98
CA TYR A 46 -15.93 7.73 3.38
C TYR A 46 -16.21 8.48 2.06
N GLU A 47 -15.37 9.45 1.69
CA GLU A 47 -15.49 10.14 0.39
C GLU A 47 -15.09 9.18 -0.74
N VAL A 48 -15.88 9.18 -1.82
CA VAL A 48 -15.71 8.25 -2.94
C VAL A 48 -14.33 8.40 -3.58
N GLU A 49 -13.87 9.63 -3.76
CA GLU A 49 -12.58 9.93 -4.37
C GLU A 49 -11.41 9.38 -3.54
N VAL A 50 -11.55 9.36 -2.21
CA VAL A 50 -10.56 8.78 -1.31
C VAL A 50 -10.57 7.26 -1.41
N GLN A 51 -11.74 6.64 -1.45
CA GLN A 51 -11.88 5.20 -1.60
C GLN A 51 -11.31 4.71 -2.94
N GLU A 52 -11.59 5.43 -4.03
CA GLU A 52 -11.04 5.15 -5.35
C GLU A 52 -9.52 5.29 -5.37
N ALA A 53 -8.98 6.37 -4.80
CA ALA A 53 -7.55 6.57 -4.73
C ALA A 53 -6.84 5.48 -3.92
N VAL A 54 -7.41 5.11 -2.76
CA VAL A 54 -6.91 3.99 -1.94
C VAL A 54 -6.92 2.69 -2.74
N LYS A 55 -8.04 2.37 -3.40
CA LYS A 55 -8.17 1.16 -4.24
C LYS A 55 -7.12 1.14 -5.36
N ASN A 56 -6.91 2.25 -6.05
CA ASN A 56 -5.94 2.33 -7.14
C ASN A 56 -4.51 2.21 -6.63
N THR A 57 -4.18 2.83 -5.50
CA THR A 57 -2.85 2.68 -4.88
C THR A 57 -2.61 1.24 -4.40
N VAL A 58 -3.58 0.60 -3.75
CA VAL A 58 -3.46 -0.80 -3.35
C VAL A 58 -3.26 -1.70 -4.56
N LYS A 59 -3.99 -1.48 -5.66
CA LYS A 59 -3.78 -2.23 -6.91
C LYS A 59 -2.39 -2.02 -7.50
N ALA A 60 -1.88 -0.78 -7.50
CA ALA A 60 -0.56 -0.45 -8.01
C ALA A 60 0.55 -1.07 -7.15
N ASN A 61 0.36 -1.10 -5.83
CA ASN A 61 1.37 -1.60 -4.88
C ASN A 61 1.26 -3.09 -4.61
N HIS A 62 0.14 -3.74 -4.94
CA HIS A 62 -0.15 -5.13 -4.60
C HIS A 62 1.02 -6.08 -4.89
N LEU A 63 1.70 -5.88 -6.02
CA LEU A 63 2.82 -6.73 -6.43
C LEU A 63 4.08 -6.47 -5.62
N TYR A 64 4.35 -5.21 -5.30
CA TYR A 64 5.45 -4.84 -4.41
C TYR A 64 5.21 -5.41 -3.00
N ASP A 65 3.99 -5.27 -2.48
CA ASP A 65 3.59 -5.84 -1.19
C ASP A 65 3.73 -7.37 -1.19
N LEU A 66 3.34 -8.05 -2.29
CA LEU A 66 3.53 -9.49 -2.44
C LEU A 66 5.02 -9.89 -2.44
N VAL A 67 5.90 -9.11 -3.06
CA VAL A 67 7.35 -9.35 -3.05
C VAL A 67 7.93 -9.19 -1.64
N GLU A 68 7.48 -8.19 -0.89
CA GLU A 68 7.90 -7.99 0.51
C GLU A 68 7.42 -9.14 1.41
N ILE A 69 6.16 -9.56 1.26
CA ILE A 69 5.61 -10.70 2.00
C ILE A 69 6.38 -11.98 1.65
N TYR A 70 6.63 -12.24 0.36
CA TYR A 70 7.43 -13.39 -0.07
C TYR A 70 8.81 -13.37 0.58
N SER A 71 9.48 -12.23 0.59
CA SER A 71 10.82 -12.08 1.19
C SER A 71 10.79 -12.34 2.70
N SER A 72 9.79 -11.81 3.41
CA SER A 72 9.61 -12.05 4.85
C SER A 72 9.32 -13.52 5.16
N MET A 73 8.42 -14.16 4.41
CA MET A 73 8.07 -15.57 4.59
C MET A 73 9.24 -16.49 4.24
N LYS A 74 10.03 -16.15 3.22
CA LYS A 74 11.25 -16.89 2.88
C LYS A 74 12.23 -16.87 4.04
N GLN A 75 12.46 -15.71 4.66
CA GLN A 75 13.35 -15.61 5.81
C GLN A 75 12.87 -16.49 6.96
N LYS A 76 11.58 -16.40 7.34
CA LYS A 76 11.00 -17.25 8.38
C LYS A 76 11.10 -18.74 8.06
N ALA A 77 10.91 -19.12 6.80
CA ALA A 77 11.06 -20.49 6.36
C ALA A 77 12.51 -21.00 6.52
N LEU A 78 13.50 -20.15 6.22
CA LEU A 78 14.92 -20.46 6.46
C LEU A 78 15.24 -20.60 7.95
N ASP A 79 14.52 -19.87 8.80
CA ASP A 79 14.63 -19.97 10.26
C ASP A 79 13.86 -21.17 10.85
N GLY A 80 13.28 -22.03 10.01
CA GLY A 80 12.60 -23.27 10.40
C GLY A 80 11.08 -23.17 10.58
N ASP A 81 10.47 -22.03 10.23
CA ASP A 81 9.01 -21.87 10.27
C ASP A 81 8.33 -22.67 9.15
N VAL A 82 7.72 -23.79 9.53
CA VAL A 82 7.07 -24.73 8.60
C VAL A 82 5.87 -24.11 7.88
N GLN A 83 5.14 -23.18 8.52
CA GLN A 83 3.99 -22.53 7.89
C GLN A 83 4.45 -21.59 6.77
N SER A 84 5.54 -20.88 7.01
CA SER A 84 6.17 -19.98 6.04
C SER A 84 6.77 -20.79 4.89
N ALA A 85 7.40 -21.95 5.16
CA ALA A 85 7.85 -22.85 4.12
C ALA A 85 6.70 -23.36 3.24
N LYS A 86 5.56 -23.70 3.85
CA LYS A 86 4.33 -24.07 3.11
C LYS A 86 3.82 -22.91 2.26
N PHE A 87 3.77 -21.70 2.81
CA PHE A 87 3.40 -20.50 2.06
C PHE A 87 4.28 -20.32 0.82
N ILE A 88 5.60 -20.46 0.96
CA ILE A 88 6.53 -20.33 -0.17
C ILE A 88 6.27 -21.39 -1.24
N MET A 89 6.04 -22.65 -0.85
CA MET A 89 5.69 -23.72 -1.81
C MET A 89 4.40 -23.44 -2.56
N ASP A 90 3.36 -22.95 -1.88
CA ASP A 90 2.08 -22.63 -2.49
C ASP A 90 2.19 -21.39 -3.39
N PHE A 91 2.99 -20.40 -2.96
CA PHE A 91 3.29 -19.21 -3.74
C PHE A 91 4.06 -19.53 -5.03
N CYS A 92 5.04 -20.42 -5.00
CA CYS A 92 5.76 -20.90 -6.19
C CYS A 92 4.86 -21.68 -7.17
N LYS A 93 3.76 -22.27 -6.68
CA LYS A 93 2.76 -22.96 -7.52
C LYS A 93 1.68 -22.01 -8.06
N SER A 94 1.62 -20.78 -7.55
CA SER A 94 0.67 -19.79 -8.03
C SER A 94 1.00 -19.36 -9.45
N ASP A 95 -0.02 -18.86 -10.17
CA ASP A 95 0.12 -18.45 -11.56
C ASP A 95 1.06 -17.24 -11.76
N LEU A 96 1.50 -16.60 -10.66
CA LEU A 96 2.54 -15.55 -10.67
C LEU A 96 3.92 -16.07 -11.09
N PHE A 97 4.23 -17.35 -10.88
CA PHE A 97 5.55 -17.95 -11.16
C PHE A 97 5.52 -19.07 -12.19
N LYS A 98 4.34 -19.47 -12.69
CA LYS A 98 4.26 -20.44 -13.78
C LYS A 98 4.75 -19.82 -15.09
N GLU A 99 5.76 -20.45 -15.66
CA GLU A 99 6.50 -20.08 -16.87
C GLU A 99 5.60 -19.72 -18.07
N ASN A 100 5.26 -18.44 -18.20
CA ASN A 100 4.96 -17.79 -19.47
C ASN A 100 5.55 -16.39 -19.41
N GLU A 101 6.80 -16.21 -19.84
CA GLU A 101 7.44 -14.92 -20.10
C GLU A 101 6.96 -13.77 -19.18
N SER A 102 7.19 -14.01 -17.89
CA SER A 102 7.34 -13.06 -16.80
C SER A 102 6.41 -11.84 -16.85
N GLU A 103 5.19 -11.99 -16.33
CA GLU A 103 4.39 -10.84 -15.87
C GLU A 103 5.23 -9.93 -14.98
N ILE A 104 6.10 -10.49 -14.15
CA ILE A 104 7.09 -9.76 -13.35
C ILE A 104 8.05 -8.94 -14.23
N SER A 105 8.52 -9.44 -15.37
CA SER A 105 9.37 -8.71 -16.31
C SER A 105 8.57 -7.66 -17.08
N LYS A 106 7.30 -7.92 -17.42
CA LYS A 106 6.39 -6.91 -17.99
C LYS A 106 6.11 -5.79 -16.98
N LEU A 107 5.99 -6.13 -15.71
CA LEU A 107 5.83 -5.21 -14.59
C LEU A 107 7.08 -4.38 -14.30
N LEU A 108 8.24 -5.01 -14.26
CA LEU A 108 9.52 -4.33 -14.11
C LEU A 108 9.88 -3.48 -15.33
N ALA A 109 9.40 -3.85 -16.52
CA ALA A 109 9.49 -3.02 -17.72
C ALA A 109 8.60 -1.76 -17.61
N ASN A 110 7.37 -1.89 -17.12
CA ASN A 110 6.46 -0.75 -16.91
C ASN A 110 6.94 0.22 -15.82
N LEU A 111 7.75 -0.24 -14.86
CA LEU A 111 8.39 0.62 -13.85
C LEU A 111 9.61 1.40 -14.39
N LYS A 112 10.13 1.06 -15.58
CA LYS A 112 11.33 1.66 -16.16
C LYS A 112 11.08 2.81 -17.16
N GLY A 113 9.83 3.23 -17.40
CA GLY A 113 9.55 4.53 -18.02
C GLY A 113 8.30 4.59 -18.90
N GLU A 114 7.37 5.46 -18.51
CA GLU A 114 7.07 6.70 -19.26
C GLU A 114 7.50 7.90 -18.40
#